data_AF-A0A1G6UD89-F1
#
_entry.id   AF-A0A1G6UD89-F1
#
_cell.length_a   1.000
_cell.length_b   1.000
_cell.length_c   1.000
_cell.angle_alpha   90.00
_cell.angle_beta   90.00
_cell.angle_gamma   90.00
#
_symmetry.space_group_name_H-M   'P 1'
#
loop_
_entity.id
_entity.type
_entity.pdbx_description
1 polymer ?
#
loop_
_entity_poly.entity_id
_entity_poly.type
_entity_poly.pdbx_seq_one_letter_code
_entity_poly.pdbx_strand_id
1 'polypeptide(L)' 'MVAAITLSLARGQSLSNAVRFGIAAGAATLMKPGTAPCSLDEVDRIFTQARSHLIRR' A
#
# COMPACT_ATOMS: atom_id res chain seq x y z
N MET A 1 0.94 6.76 -3.10
CA MET A 1 1.97 6.12 -3.97
C MET A 1 3.39 6.35 -3.46
N VAL A 2 4.04 7.45 -3.82
CA VAL A 2 5.48 7.66 -3.57
C VAL A 2 5.82 7.60 -2.07
N ALA A 3 5.04 8.27 -1.23
CA ALA A 3 5.25 8.26 0.23
C ALA A 3 5.28 6.83 0.83
N ALA A 4 4.37 5.96 0.39
CA ALA A 4 4.32 4.58 0.87
C ALA A 4 5.51 3.74 0.35
N ILE A 5 5.92 3.94 -0.91
CA ILE A 5 7.12 3.28 -1.46
C ILE A 5 8.35 3.69 -0.66
N THR A 6 8.55 5.00 -0.45
CA THR A 6 9.68 5.54 0.32
C THR A 6 9.66 5.01 1.75
N LEU A 7 8.52 5.01 2.43
CA LEU A 7 8.37 4.48 3.79
C LEU A 7 8.72 2.98 3.85
N SER A 8 8.23 2.19 2.89
CA SER A 8 8.50 0.75 2.86
C SER A 8 9.98 0.45 2.60
N LEU A 9 10.63 1.19 1.71
CA LEU A 9 12.08 1.08 1.48
C LEU A 9 12.88 1.51 2.71
N ALA A 10 12.50 2.62 3.37
CA ALA A 10 13.12 3.08 4.61
C ALA A 10 12.99 2.04 5.75
N ARG A 11 11.94 1.21 5.72
CA ARG A 11 11.75 0.05 6.61
C ARG A 11 12.51 -1.21 6.17
N GLY A 12 13.40 -1.12 5.19
CA GLY A 12 14.22 -2.23 4.71
C GLY A 12 13.47 -3.29 3.90
N GLN A 13 12.26 -3.00 3.41
CA GLN A 13 11.53 -3.94 2.56
C GLN A 13 12.14 -4.02 1.15
N SER A 14 11.94 -5.16 0.48
CA SER A 14 12.33 -5.30 -0.92
C SER A 14 11.60 -4.30 -1.81
N LEU A 15 12.20 -3.93 -2.95
CA LEU A 15 11.56 -3.06 -3.94
C LEU A 15 10.19 -3.58 -4.38
N SER A 16 10.05 -4.90 -4.56
CA SER A 16 8.76 -5.52 -4.91
C SER A 16 7.70 -5.28 -3.83
N ASN A 17 8.03 -5.46 -2.55
CA ASN A 17 7.12 -5.16 -1.45
C ASN A 17 6.81 -3.67 -1.37
N ALA A 18 7.81 -2.80 -1.56
CA ALA A 18 7.61 -1.36 -1.52
C ALA A 18 6.67 -0.87 -2.62
N VAL A 19 6.83 -1.36 -3.86
CA VAL A 19 5.92 -1.05 -4.97
C VAL A 19 4.50 -1.56 -4.68
N ARG A 20 4.35 -2.80 -4.19
CA ARG A 20 3.05 -3.35 -3.81
C ARG A 20 2.39 -2.57 -2.66
N PHE A 21 3.18 -2.09 -1.70
CA PHE A 21 2.70 -1.21 -0.63
C PHE A 21 2.28 0.15 -1.17
N GLY A 22 3.01 0.68 -2.16
CA GLY A 22 2.60 1.82 -2.97
C GLY A 22 1.23 1.62 -3.62
N ILE A 23 1.01 0.48 -4.29
CA ILE A 23 -0.26 0.09 -4.91
C ILE A 23 -1.40 0.08 -3.89
N ALA A 24 -1.19 -0.54 -2.73
CA ALA A 24 -2.18 -0.53 -1.66
C ALA A 24 -2.51 0.91 -1.19
N ALA A 25 -1.50 1.78 -1.07
CA ALA A 25 -1.72 3.17 -0.69
C ALA A 25 -2.49 3.95 -1.75
N GLY A 26 -2.19 3.74 -3.04
CA GLY A 26 -2.96 4.35 -4.13
C GLY A 26 -4.42 3.89 -4.12
N ALA A 27 -4.66 2.60 -3.95
CA ALA A 27 -6.01 2.05 -3.83
C ALA A 27 -6.76 2.62 -2.61
N ALA A 28 -6.10 2.76 -1.46
CA ALA A 28 -6.68 3.39 -0.27
C ALA A 28 -7.05 4.86 -0.52
N THR A 29 -6.21 5.63 -1.23
CA THR A 29 -6.49 7.04 -1.56
C THR A 29 -7.72 7.18 -2.46
N LEU A 30 -7.96 6.26 -3.40
CA LEU A 30 -9.15 6.28 -4.28
C LEU A 30 -10.48 6.16 -3.51
N MET A 31 -10.45 5.65 -2.28
CA MET A 31 -11.63 5.54 -1.41
C MET A 31 -11.89 6.83 -0.61
N LYS A 32 -11.06 7.87 -0.78
CA LYS A 32 -11.18 9.15 -0.06
C LYS A 32 -11.78 10.24 -0.96
N PRO A 33 -12.55 11.18 -0.39
CA PRO A 33 -13.07 12.30 -1.15
C PRO A 33 -11.95 13.19 -1.71
N GLY A 34 -11.97 13.43 -3.03
CA GLY A 34 -11.05 14.35 -3.69
C GLY A 34 -9.57 13.96 -3.50
N THR A 35 -8.79 14.88 -2.94
CA THR A 35 -7.35 14.71 -2.67
C THR A 35 -7.04 14.41 -1.20
N ALA A 36 -8.06 14.04 -0.42
CA ALA A 36 -7.87 13.71 0.99
C ALA A 36 -6.87 12.54 1.15
N PRO A 37 -5.98 12.59 2.16
CA PRO A 37 -4.98 11.55 2.37
C PRO A 37 -5.63 10.24 2.82
N CYS A 38 -5.02 9.11 2.43
CA CYS A 38 -5.34 7.80 2.99
C CYS A 38 -4.75 7.65 4.41
N SER A 39 -5.34 6.81 5.25
CA SER A 39 -4.75 6.41 6.54
C SER A 39 -3.80 5.23 6.37
N LEU A 40 -2.75 5.17 7.18
CA LEU A 40 -1.77 4.07 7.14
C LEU A 40 -2.42 2.72 7.43
N ASP A 41 -3.34 2.65 8.40
CA ASP A 41 -4.06 1.42 8.75
C ASP A 41 -4.84 0.84 7.56
N GLU A 42 -5.43 1.69 6.74
CA GLU A 42 -6.19 1.26 5.57
C GLU A 42 -5.27 0.75 4.46
N VAL A 43 -4.09 1.37 4.31
CA VAL A 43 -3.02 0.86 3.43
C VAL A 43 -2.58 -0.53 3.88
N ASP A 44 -2.29 -0.72 5.17
CA ASP A 44 -1.85 -2.00 5.72
C ASP A 44 -2.90 -3.10 5.54
N ARG A 45 -4.19 -2.77 5.75
CA ARG A 45 -5.30 -3.69 5.51
C ARG A 45 -5.38 -4.11 4.04
N ILE A 46 -5.36 -3.17 3.09
CA ILE A 46 -5.43 -3.47 1.65
C ILE A 46 -4.21 -4.27 1.21
N PHE A 47 -3.02 -3.92 1.68
CA PHE A 47 -1.78 -4.63 1.35
C PHE A 47 -1.83 -6.09 1.82
N THR A 48 -2.32 -6.33 3.04
CA THR A 48 -2.49 -7.67 3.60
C THR A 48 -3.49 -8.50 2.80
N GLN A 49 -4.64 -7.90 2.44
CA GLN A 49 -5.65 -8.55 1.60
C GLN A 49 -5.10 -8.93 0.22
N ALA A 50 -4.41 -8.01 -0.45
CA ALA A 50 -3.80 -8.26 -1.75
C ALA A 50 -2.76 -9.40 -1.71
N ARG A 51 -1.94 -9.47 -0.65
CA ARG A 51 -1.01 -10.59 -0.44
C ARG A 51 -1.72 -11.92 -0.22
N SER A 52 -2.83 -11.94 0.53
CA SER A 52 -3.58 -13.16 0.79
C SER A 52 -4.21 -13.78 -0.47
N HIS A 53 -4.62 -12.94 -1.42
CA HIS A 53 -5.18 -13.39 -2.70
C HIS A 53 -4.11 -13.86 -3.69
N LEU A 54 -2.87 -13.42 -3.55
CA LEU A 54 -1.73 -13.90 -4.35
C LEU A 54 -1.28 -15.32 -3.95
N ILE A 55 -1.54 -15.76 -2.71
CA ILE A 55 -1.16 -17.08 -2.20
C ILE A 55 -2.23 -18.14 -2.54
N ARG A 56 -3.46 -17.70 -2.83
CA ARG A 56 -4.60 -18.57 -3.20
C ARG A 56 -4.76 -18.79 -4.71
N ARG A 57 -3.85 -18.26 -5.54
CA ARG A 57 -3.75 -18.52 -6.98
C ARG A 57 -2.49 -19.33 -7.26
#